data_AF-A0A0C3ETN9-F1
#
_entry.id   AF-A0A0C3ETN9-F1
#
_cell.length_a   1.000
_cell.length_b   1.000
_cell.length_c   1.000
_cell.angle_alpha   90.00
_cell.angle_beta   90.00
_cell.angle_gamma   90.00
#
_symmetry.space_group_name_H-M   'P 1'
#
loop_
_entity.id
_entity.type
_entity.pdbx_description
1 polymer ?
#
loop_
_entity_poly.entity_id
_entity_poly.type
_entity_poly.pdbx_seq_one_letter_code
_entity_poly.pdbx_strand_id
1 'polypeptide(L)'
;MATLEYIRQRNYHRILDKIQQLVVQRLFELSKANVMGMGYKLRETIWRALKTRGKAIRSALDRYNHIAPSMNPPAPLLEWKQLMDYTFVSEFELLKHSHSHQDITREPWAIPSNREMTTKYFKIVRAREEIVRVNIEVRRLHTSIRDEHIMYEQNITRLQESSPLLAAEIQNQYATRRRINTTHILRIGAIEALPGFSGICGPGIRCGASVNEIETMVPTFVGGSPDERAYISDAERAGTGMADGEVDDEVDGDLGHVGDDLDEQIIGLTDVIANDLQPSVNDVPESMMFSWSM
;
A
#
# COMPACT_ATOMS: atom_id res chain seq x y z
N MET A 1 -24.80 26.39 33.79
CA MET A 1 -24.24 25.02 33.75
C MET A 1 -23.91 24.58 32.32
N ALA A 2 -24.80 24.78 31.34
CA ALA A 2 -24.56 24.45 29.92
C ALA A 2 -23.29 25.06 29.28
N THR A 3 -22.88 26.27 29.66
CA THR A 3 -21.66 26.91 29.12
C THR A 3 -20.37 26.23 29.55
N LEU A 4 -20.30 25.79 30.82
CA LEU A 4 -19.14 25.07 31.35
C LEU A 4 -19.03 23.67 30.75
N GLU A 5 -20.15 22.98 30.60
CA GLU A 5 -20.21 21.66 29.94
C GLU A 5 -19.76 21.74 28.48
N TYR A 6 -20.24 22.75 27.74
CA TYR A 6 -19.81 23.00 26.36
C TYR A 6 -18.29 23.25 26.26
N ILE A 7 -17.73 24.08 27.15
CA ILE A 7 -16.29 24.37 27.16
C ILE A 7 -15.49 23.09 27.45
N ARG A 8 -15.93 22.25 28.40
CA ARG A 8 -15.28 20.97 28.71
C ARG A 8 -15.32 20.01 27.53
N GLN A 9 -16.48 19.83 26.91
CA GLN A 9 -16.65 18.96 25.75
C GLN A 9 -15.79 19.42 24.56
N ARG A 10 -15.73 20.73 24.30
CA ARG A 10 -14.86 21.31 23.28
C ARG A 10 -13.39 21.07 23.57
N ASN A 11 -12.97 21.22 24.82
CA ASN A 11 -11.57 20.98 25.22
C ASN A 11 -11.21 19.50 25.09
N TYR A 12 -12.11 18.60 25.48
CA TYR A 12 -11.97 17.15 25.30
C TYR A 12 -11.78 16.79 23.81
N HIS A 13 -12.69 17.26 22.93
CA HIS A 13 -12.56 17.01 21.48
C HIS A 13 -11.27 17.57 20.90
N ARG A 14 -10.85 18.78 21.29
CA ARG A 14 -9.59 19.37 20.81
C ARG A 14 -8.35 18.57 21.17
N ILE A 15 -8.33 18.02 22.38
CA ILE A 15 -7.20 17.21 22.84
C ILE A 15 -7.22 15.85 22.15
N LEU A 16 -8.39 15.25 21.97
CA LEU A 16 -8.52 14.00 21.23
C LEU A 16 -8.10 14.16 19.76
N ASP A 17 -8.57 15.21 19.08
CA ASP A 17 -8.16 15.57 17.71
C ASP A 17 -6.63 15.80 17.65
N LYS A 18 -6.04 16.39 18.69
CA LYS A 18 -4.59 16.61 18.77
C LYS A 18 -3.82 15.30 18.91
N ILE A 19 -4.31 14.38 19.72
CA ILE A 19 -3.73 13.04 19.86
C ILE A 19 -3.79 12.30 18.52
N GLN A 20 -4.98 12.25 17.90
CA GLN A 20 -5.20 11.63 16.59
C GLN A 20 -4.25 12.19 15.53
N GLN A 21 -4.12 13.52 15.45
CA GLN A 21 -3.17 14.17 14.55
C GLN A 21 -1.74 13.67 14.78
N LEU A 22 -1.26 13.66 16.02
CA LEU A 22 0.12 13.26 16.35
C LEU A 22 0.38 11.78 16.04
N VAL A 23 -0.61 10.90 16.27
CA VAL A 23 -0.54 9.47 15.96
C VAL A 23 -0.53 9.24 14.45
N VAL A 24 -1.43 9.86 13.70
CA VAL A 24 -1.47 9.76 12.24
C VAL A 24 -0.18 10.26 11.63
N GLN A 25 0.33 11.39 12.10
CA GLN A 25 1.61 11.85 11.63
C GLN A 25 2.69 10.79 11.95
N ARG A 26 2.68 10.17 13.16
CA ARG A 26 3.64 9.11 13.60
C ARG A 26 3.71 7.96 12.61
N LEU A 27 2.56 7.49 12.18
CA LEU A 27 2.44 6.45 11.17
C LEU A 27 3.09 6.87 9.84
N PHE A 28 2.93 8.13 9.41
CA PHE A 28 3.59 8.63 8.20
C PHE A 28 5.12 8.78 8.33
N GLU A 29 5.66 9.06 9.51
CA GLU A 29 7.12 9.04 9.70
C GLU A 29 7.66 7.60 9.71
N LEU A 30 6.95 6.66 10.33
CA LEU A 30 7.30 5.24 10.29
C LEU A 30 7.25 4.67 8.86
N SER A 31 6.22 5.02 8.07
CA SER A 31 6.14 4.59 6.68
C SER A 31 7.31 5.12 5.85
N LYS A 32 7.77 6.35 6.14
CA LYS A 32 8.96 6.94 5.50
C LYS A 32 10.24 6.24 5.95
N ALA A 33 10.37 5.87 7.22
CA ALA A 33 11.51 5.11 7.74
C ALA A 33 11.73 3.78 7.00
N ASN A 34 10.65 3.15 6.54
CA ASN A 34 10.67 1.86 5.85
C ASN A 34 10.99 1.92 4.34
N VAL A 35 11.32 3.09 3.79
CA VAL A 35 11.68 3.23 2.36
C VAL A 35 13.15 2.86 2.13
N MET A 36 13.41 1.83 1.31
CA MET A 36 14.76 1.43 0.92
C MET A 36 15.45 2.52 0.08
N GLY A 37 16.75 2.72 0.27
CA GLY A 37 17.57 3.66 -0.52
C GLY A 37 17.74 5.08 0.08
N MET A 38 17.35 5.30 1.34
CA MET A 38 17.56 6.60 2.00
C MET A 38 18.99 6.78 2.52
N GLY A 39 19.56 7.96 2.26
CA GLY A 39 20.85 8.38 2.83
C GLY A 39 20.82 8.55 4.36
N TYR A 40 21.98 8.43 5.00
CA TYR A 40 22.13 8.46 6.46
C TYR A 40 21.48 9.68 7.13
N LYS A 41 21.76 10.89 6.61
CA LYS A 41 21.21 12.16 7.15
C LYS A 41 19.67 12.16 7.18
N LEU A 42 19.03 11.64 6.13
CA LEU A 42 17.57 11.57 6.07
C LEU A 42 17.02 10.61 7.13
N ARG A 43 17.66 9.44 7.32
CA ARG A 43 17.26 8.52 8.39
C ARG A 43 17.38 9.17 9.76
N GLU A 44 18.48 9.87 10.03
CA GLU A 44 18.68 10.56 11.29
C GLU A 44 17.60 11.61 11.56
N THR A 45 17.21 12.39 10.54
CA THR A 45 16.11 13.35 10.69
C THR A 45 14.77 12.66 11.01
N ILE A 46 14.49 11.50 10.40
CA ILE A 46 13.28 10.71 10.68
C ILE A 46 13.31 10.19 12.11
N TRP A 47 14.46 9.68 12.59
CA TRP A 47 14.63 9.23 13.98
C TRP A 47 14.40 10.35 14.99
N ARG A 48 14.99 11.53 14.76
CA ARG A 48 14.78 12.71 15.62
C ARG A 48 13.31 13.14 15.63
N ALA A 49 12.64 13.12 14.47
CA ALA A 49 11.23 13.44 14.35
C ALA A 49 10.35 12.43 15.12
N LEU A 50 10.62 11.13 14.98
CA LEU A 50 9.92 10.06 15.70
C LEU A 50 10.06 10.21 17.22
N LYS A 51 11.26 10.49 17.73
CA LYS A 51 11.51 10.71 19.17
C LYS A 51 10.75 11.94 19.68
N THR A 52 10.79 13.03 18.92
CA THR A 52 10.08 14.28 19.26
C THR A 52 8.57 14.07 19.29
N ARG A 53 8.03 13.35 18.30
CA ARG A 53 6.63 12.98 18.23
C ARG A 53 6.20 12.04 19.34
N GLY A 54 7.03 11.06 19.70
CA GLY A 54 6.77 10.19 20.85
C GLY A 54 6.54 10.99 22.13
N LYS A 55 7.42 11.96 22.42
CA LYS A 55 7.25 12.87 23.57
C LYS A 55 5.98 13.71 23.47
N ALA A 56 5.67 14.25 22.28
CA ALA A 56 4.47 15.06 22.07
C ALA A 56 3.17 14.27 22.29
N ILE A 57 3.14 13.00 21.86
CA ILE A 57 1.99 12.10 22.09
C ILE A 57 1.81 11.84 23.59
N ARG A 58 2.89 11.56 24.35
CA ARG A 58 2.80 11.36 25.81
C ARG A 58 2.22 12.57 26.51
N SER A 59 2.73 13.76 26.19
CA SER A 59 2.20 15.02 26.76
C SER A 59 0.74 15.30 26.37
N ALA A 60 0.32 14.90 25.17
CA ALA A 60 -1.08 14.99 24.76
C ALA A 60 -1.96 13.98 25.52
N LEU A 61 -1.46 12.76 25.71
CA LEU A 61 -2.11 11.69 26.47
C LEU A 61 -2.30 12.08 27.96
N ASP A 62 -1.28 12.67 28.60
CA ASP A 62 -1.37 13.15 29.97
C ASP A 62 -2.47 14.21 30.13
N ARG A 63 -2.55 15.14 29.17
CA ARG A 63 -3.60 16.18 29.13
C ARG A 63 -4.99 15.58 28.92
N TYR A 64 -5.10 14.56 28.08
CA TYR A 64 -6.35 13.82 27.91
C TYR A 64 -6.76 13.13 29.21
N ASN A 65 -5.87 12.37 29.83
CA ASN A 65 -6.12 11.63 31.07
C ASN A 65 -6.45 12.57 32.24
N HIS A 66 -5.98 13.82 32.23
CA HIS A 66 -6.37 14.84 33.20
C HIS A 66 -7.82 15.32 33.03
N ILE A 67 -8.30 15.44 31.80
CA ILE A 67 -9.66 15.96 31.50
C ILE A 67 -10.71 14.86 31.44
N ALA A 68 -10.33 13.64 31.04
CA ALA A 68 -11.23 12.49 30.89
C ALA A 68 -12.15 12.24 32.10
N PRO A 69 -11.68 12.31 33.37
CA PRO A 69 -12.53 12.14 34.55
C PRO A 69 -13.55 13.28 34.76
N SER A 70 -13.32 14.44 34.16
CA SER A 70 -14.18 15.64 34.31
C SER A 70 -15.35 15.68 33.31
N MET A 71 -15.39 14.71 32.38
CA MET A 71 -16.48 14.52 31.42
C MET A 71 -17.72 13.89 32.08
N ASN A 72 -18.88 14.09 31.47
CA ASN A 72 -20.14 13.47 31.90
C ASN A 72 -20.80 12.75 30.71
N PRO A 73 -20.81 11.40 30.66
CA PRO A 73 -20.16 10.48 31.60
C PRO A 73 -18.62 10.60 31.58
N PRO A 74 -17.90 10.13 32.63
CA PRO A 74 -16.44 10.11 32.64
C PRO A 74 -15.89 9.32 31.44
N ALA A 75 -14.92 9.90 30.73
CA ALA A 75 -14.27 9.23 29.60
C ALA A 75 -13.24 8.20 30.09
N PRO A 76 -12.99 7.11 29.34
CA PRO A 76 -11.98 6.12 29.71
C PRO A 76 -10.59 6.73 29.68
N LEU A 77 -9.74 6.35 30.63
CA LEU A 77 -8.32 6.66 30.62
C LEU A 77 -7.63 5.84 29.53
N LEU A 78 -6.75 6.49 28.78
CA LEU A 78 -5.99 5.86 27.71
C LEU A 78 -4.58 5.56 28.17
N GLU A 79 -4.14 4.32 27.95
CA GLU A 79 -2.75 3.93 28.13
C GLU A 79 -1.95 4.17 26.84
N TRP A 80 -0.64 4.40 26.97
CA TRP A 80 0.27 4.47 25.83
C TRP A 80 0.17 3.25 24.92
N LYS A 81 0.12 2.05 25.50
CA LYS A 81 0.02 0.79 24.74
C LYS A 81 -1.25 0.75 23.89
N GLN A 82 -2.40 1.06 24.48
CA GLN A 82 -3.68 1.11 23.75
C GLN A 82 -3.65 2.09 22.59
N LEU A 83 -3.00 3.24 22.76
CA LEU A 83 -2.85 4.25 21.72
C LEU A 83 -1.92 3.80 20.60
N MET A 84 -0.92 2.97 20.90
CA MET A 84 -0.08 2.33 19.89
C MET A 84 -0.81 1.19 19.17
N ASP A 85 -1.69 0.48 19.87
CA ASP A 85 -2.54 -0.58 19.31
C ASP A 85 -3.67 0.00 18.43
N TYR A 86 -3.95 1.31 18.51
CA TYR A 86 -4.87 2.01 17.62
C TYR A 86 -4.27 2.16 16.22
N THR A 87 -4.28 1.05 15.48
CA THR A 87 -3.91 0.99 14.06
C THR A 87 -4.93 1.71 13.17
N PHE A 88 -6.17 1.84 13.64
CA PHE A 88 -7.25 2.52 12.93
C PHE A 88 -7.60 3.86 13.55
N VAL A 89 -7.62 4.89 12.71
CA VAL A 89 -8.06 6.26 13.07
C VAL A 89 -9.51 6.28 13.62
N SER A 90 -10.31 5.25 13.29
CA SER A 90 -11.69 5.13 13.74
C SER A 90 -11.84 4.97 15.26
N GLU A 91 -10.82 4.48 15.99
CA GLU A 91 -10.90 4.40 17.45
C GLU A 91 -11.02 5.78 18.11
N PHE A 92 -10.32 6.79 17.55
CA PHE A 92 -10.42 8.17 18.04
C PHE A 92 -11.79 8.78 17.74
N GLU A 93 -12.36 8.48 16.57
CA GLU A 93 -13.71 8.93 16.23
C GLU A 93 -14.77 8.27 17.13
N LEU A 94 -14.63 6.98 17.45
CA LEU A 94 -15.53 6.30 18.39
C LEU A 94 -15.47 6.92 19.80
N LEU A 95 -14.27 7.24 20.29
CA LEU A 95 -14.08 7.94 21.57
C LEU A 95 -14.63 9.37 21.59
N LYS A 96 -14.77 10.00 20.42
CA LYS A 96 -15.41 11.31 20.25
C LYS A 96 -16.92 11.18 20.29
N HIS A 97 -17.45 10.18 19.59
CA HIS A 97 -18.88 9.96 19.45
C HIS A 97 -19.55 9.41 20.71
N SER A 98 -18.83 8.71 21.60
CA SER A 98 -19.34 8.34 22.93
C SER A 98 -19.80 9.54 23.77
N HIS A 99 -19.25 10.73 23.50
CA HIS A 99 -19.60 11.98 24.17
C HIS A 99 -20.33 12.98 23.26
N SER A 100 -20.86 12.51 22.13
CA SER A 100 -21.76 13.28 21.25
C SER A 100 -23.23 12.95 21.56
N HIS A 101 -24.17 13.59 20.84
CA HIS A 101 -25.60 13.43 21.06
C HIS A 101 -26.12 11.98 20.93
N GLN A 102 -25.36 11.10 20.26
CA GLN A 102 -25.69 9.68 20.09
C GLN A 102 -24.44 8.84 20.32
N ASP A 103 -24.51 7.95 21.31
CA ASP A 103 -23.45 6.99 21.63
C ASP A 103 -23.48 5.84 20.62
N ILE A 104 -22.68 5.98 19.55
CA ILE A 104 -22.54 4.96 18.51
C ILE A 104 -21.62 3.81 18.93
N THR A 105 -20.95 3.90 20.09
CA THR A 105 -19.99 2.86 20.54
C THR A 105 -20.68 1.54 20.86
N ARG A 106 -21.99 1.58 21.11
CA ARG A 106 -22.83 0.41 21.40
C ARG A 106 -23.31 -0.31 20.16
N GLU A 107 -23.14 0.30 18.99
CA GLU A 107 -23.57 -0.32 17.74
C GLU A 107 -22.72 -1.55 17.43
N PRO A 108 -23.31 -2.63 16.90
CA PRO A 108 -22.56 -3.86 16.60
C PRO A 108 -21.37 -3.64 15.66
N TRP A 109 -21.44 -2.66 14.76
CA TRP A 109 -20.36 -2.32 13.83
C TRP A 109 -19.25 -1.46 14.46
N ALA A 110 -19.44 -0.90 15.66
CA ALA A 110 -18.40 -0.13 16.36
C ALA A 110 -17.46 -1.04 17.18
N ILE A 111 -17.89 -2.27 17.48
CA ILE A 111 -17.10 -3.25 18.23
C ILE A 111 -15.87 -3.68 17.41
N PRO A 112 -14.63 -3.62 17.95
CA PRO A 112 -13.41 -3.95 17.22
C PRO A 112 -13.43 -5.33 16.54
N SER A 113 -13.81 -6.37 17.28
CA SER A 113 -13.90 -7.74 16.76
C SER A 113 -14.87 -7.86 15.59
N ASN A 114 -16.01 -7.17 15.66
CA ASN A 114 -17.01 -7.19 14.59
C ASN A 114 -16.52 -6.43 13.35
N ARG A 115 -15.81 -5.31 13.51
CA ARG A 115 -15.18 -4.57 12.39
C ARG A 115 -14.13 -5.41 11.69
N GLU A 116 -13.29 -6.10 12.47
CA GLU A 116 -12.26 -6.97 11.94
C GLU A 116 -12.90 -8.14 11.16
N MET A 117 -13.89 -8.82 11.74
CA MET A 117 -14.63 -9.88 11.07
C MET A 117 -15.33 -9.36 9.80
N THR A 118 -15.97 -8.19 9.87
CA THR A 118 -16.64 -7.55 8.72
C THR A 118 -15.64 -7.24 7.61
N THR A 119 -14.46 -6.74 7.95
CA THR A 119 -13.38 -6.48 7.00
C THR A 119 -12.92 -7.77 6.33
N LYS A 120 -12.68 -8.85 7.10
CA LYS A 120 -12.31 -10.17 6.56
C LYS A 120 -13.41 -10.73 5.66
N TYR A 121 -14.66 -10.68 6.10
CA TYR A 121 -15.82 -11.14 5.35
C TYR A 121 -15.93 -10.40 4.00
N PHE A 122 -15.91 -9.06 4.01
CA PHE A 122 -16.01 -8.29 2.77
C PHE A 122 -14.78 -8.45 1.88
N LYS A 123 -13.57 -8.64 2.43
CA LYS A 123 -12.40 -9.01 1.63
C LYS A 123 -12.65 -10.30 0.85
N ILE A 124 -13.24 -11.33 1.47
CA ILE A 124 -13.58 -12.59 0.80
C ILE A 124 -14.66 -12.39 -0.26
N VAL A 125 -15.74 -11.67 0.08
CA VAL A 125 -16.83 -11.38 -0.88
C VAL A 125 -16.28 -10.62 -2.09
N ARG A 126 -15.49 -9.57 -1.87
CA ARG A 126 -14.87 -8.80 -2.94
C ARG A 126 -13.83 -9.58 -3.72
N ALA A 127 -13.06 -10.46 -3.07
CA ALA A 127 -12.12 -11.33 -3.77
C ALA A 127 -12.83 -12.24 -4.79
N ARG A 128 -14.02 -12.75 -4.47
CA ARG A 128 -14.82 -13.56 -5.40
C ARG A 128 -15.30 -12.75 -6.61
N GLU A 129 -15.75 -11.52 -6.39
CA GLU A 129 -16.11 -10.60 -7.47
C GLU A 129 -14.88 -10.24 -8.32
N GLU A 130 -13.75 -10.00 -7.67
CA GLU A 130 -12.50 -9.62 -8.32
C GLU A 130 -11.95 -10.75 -9.20
N ILE A 131 -12.12 -12.01 -8.82
CA ILE A 131 -11.77 -13.15 -9.70
C ILE A 131 -12.50 -13.05 -11.04
N VAL A 132 -13.82 -12.79 -11.02
CA VAL A 132 -14.62 -12.64 -12.26
C VAL A 132 -14.14 -11.45 -13.06
N ARG A 133 -13.85 -10.33 -12.39
CA ARG A 133 -13.36 -9.11 -13.04
C ARG A 133 -11.99 -9.32 -13.69
N VAL A 134 -11.04 -9.89 -12.96
CA VAL A 134 -9.68 -10.19 -13.43
C VAL A 134 -9.72 -11.13 -14.63
N ASN A 135 -10.58 -12.16 -14.63
CA ASN A 135 -10.75 -13.04 -15.80
C ASN A 135 -11.12 -12.25 -17.08
N ILE A 136 -11.98 -11.25 -16.95
CA ILE A 136 -12.38 -10.38 -18.07
C ILE A 136 -11.24 -9.44 -18.45
N GLU A 137 -10.60 -8.80 -17.48
CA GLU A 137 -9.54 -7.82 -17.71
C GLU A 137 -8.28 -8.45 -18.31
N VAL A 138 -7.89 -9.65 -17.87
CA VAL A 138 -6.79 -10.44 -18.43
C VAL A 138 -7.04 -10.72 -19.91
N ARG A 139 -8.23 -11.20 -20.26
CA ARG A 139 -8.60 -11.47 -21.65
C ARG A 139 -8.61 -10.19 -22.50
N ARG A 140 -9.13 -9.09 -21.95
CA ARG A 140 -9.14 -7.77 -22.64
C ARG A 140 -7.73 -7.24 -22.87
N LEU A 141 -6.86 -7.36 -21.88
CA LEU A 141 -5.46 -6.95 -22.00
C LEU A 141 -4.75 -7.79 -23.06
N HIS A 142 -4.95 -9.11 -23.04
CA HIS A 142 -4.40 -10.01 -24.07
C HIS A 142 -4.86 -9.61 -25.47
N THR A 143 -6.17 -9.38 -25.67
CA THR A 143 -6.72 -8.88 -26.94
C THR A 143 -6.09 -7.55 -27.33
N SER A 144 -6.00 -6.58 -26.41
CA SER A 144 -5.44 -5.26 -26.69
C SER A 144 -3.97 -5.36 -27.12
N ILE A 145 -3.18 -6.23 -26.51
CA ILE A 145 -1.77 -6.43 -26.87
C ILE A 145 -1.66 -7.04 -28.28
N ARG A 146 -2.49 -8.03 -28.60
CA ARG A 146 -2.50 -8.65 -29.93
C ARG A 146 -2.93 -7.65 -31.00
N ASP A 147 -4.00 -6.92 -30.77
CA ASP A 147 -4.54 -5.96 -31.74
C ASP A 147 -3.56 -4.78 -31.92
N GLU A 148 -2.92 -4.32 -30.85
CA GLU A 148 -1.84 -3.33 -30.90
C GLU A 148 -0.65 -3.85 -31.74
N HIS A 149 -0.22 -5.10 -31.53
CA HIS A 149 0.84 -5.74 -32.32
C HIS A 149 0.53 -5.73 -33.82
N ILE A 150 -0.68 -6.17 -34.20
CA ILE A 150 -1.12 -6.21 -35.59
C ILE A 150 -1.15 -4.80 -36.19
N MET A 151 -1.69 -3.83 -35.45
CA MET A 151 -1.77 -2.44 -35.90
C MET A 151 -0.39 -1.82 -36.15
N TYR A 152 0.59 -2.07 -35.29
CA TYR A 152 1.95 -1.57 -35.50
C TYR A 152 2.61 -2.22 -36.70
N GLU A 153 2.54 -3.55 -36.84
CA GLU A 153 3.13 -4.27 -37.99
C GLU A 153 2.56 -3.75 -39.32
N GLN A 154 1.23 -3.66 -39.44
CA GLN A 154 0.57 -3.15 -40.65
C GLN A 154 0.99 -1.71 -40.98
N ASN A 155 1.05 -0.83 -39.97
CA ASN A 155 1.44 0.55 -40.19
C ASN A 155 2.91 0.69 -40.57
N ILE A 156 3.80 -0.10 -39.96
CA ILE A 156 5.22 -0.12 -40.31
C ILE A 156 5.40 -0.58 -41.75
N THR A 157 4.76 -1.68 -42.17
CA THR A 157 4.82 -2.17 -43.56
C THR A 157 4.33 -1.11 -44.55
N ARG A 158 3.16 -0.48 -44.28
CA ARG A 158 2.60 0.57 -45.15
C ARG A 158 3.49 1.82 -45.22
N LEU A 159 4.08 2.22 -44.10
CA LEU A 159 4.95 3.39 -44.04
C LEU A 159 6.33 3.12 -44.64
N GLN A 160 6.77 1.87 -44.67
CA GLN A 160 8.04 1.51 -45.32
C GLN A 160 8.05 1.90 -46.80
N GLU A 161 6.90 1.82 -47.48
CA GLU A 161 6.74 2.17 -48.90
C GLU A 161 6.63 3.69 -49.14
N SER A 162 6.04 4.43 -48.20
CA SER A 162 5.72 5.85 -48.38
C SER A 162 6.67 6.81 -47.65
N SER A 163 7.14 6.45 -46.46
CA SER A 163 8.03 7.26 -45.62
C SER A 163 8.90 6.37 -44.70
N PRO A 164 10.09 5.94 -45.18
CA PRO A 164 10.92 4.98 -44.45
C PRO A 164 11.48 5.54 -43.13
N LEU A 165 11.71 6.86 -43.03
CA LEU A 165 12.18 7.48 -41.79
C LEU A 165 11.10 7.44 -40.69
N LEU A 166 9.84 7.70 -41.03
CA LEU A 166 8.73 7.61 -40.08
C LEU A 166 8.47 6.16 -39.66
N ALA A 167 8.61 5.21 -40.58
CA ALA A 167 8.52 3.77 -40.27
C ALA A 167 9.59 3.35 -39.25
N ALA A 168 10.84 3.80 -39.40
CA ALA A 168 11.94 3.51 -38.48
C ALA A 168 11.67 4.05 -37.05
N GLU A 169 11.15 5.27 -36.93
CA GLU A 169 10.79 5.84 -35.62
C GLU A 169 9.66 5.07 -34.94
N ILE A 170 8.59 4.73 -35.68
CA ILE A 170 7.49 3.92 -35.16
C ILE A 170 7.97 2.54 -34.73
N GLN A 171 8.87 1.92 -35.50
CA GLN A 171 9.47 0.64 -35.15
C GLN A 171 10.27 0.71 -33.84
N ASN A 172 11.02 1.79 -33.60
CA ASN A 172 11.76 1.98 -32.35
C ASN A 172 10.84 2.16 -31.14
N GLN A 173 9.79 2.98 -31.27
CA GLN A 173 8.77 3.13 -30.21
C GLN A 173 8.08 1.80 -29.92
N TYR A 174 7.71 1.08 -30.98
CA TYR A 174 7.07 -0.22 -30.87
C TYR A 174 7.97 -1.28 -30.22
N ALA A 175 9.29 -1.27 -30.48
CA ALA A 175 10.22 -2.18 -29.84
C ALA A 175 10.21 -2.04 -28.31
N THR A 176 10.16 -0.80 -27.79
CA THR A 176 10.02 -0.54 -26.36
C THR A 176 8.70 -1.07 -25.81
N ARG A 177 7.59 -0.78 -26.51
CA ARG A 177 6.25 -1.25 -26.13
C ARG A 177 6.16 -2.78 -26.12
N ARG A 178 6.74 -3.44 -27.11
CA ARG A 178 6.79 -4.89 -27.26
C ARG A 178 7.47 -5.55 -26.07
N ARG A 179 8.59 -5.01 -25.58
CA ARG A 179 9.29 -5.53 -24.38
C ARG A 179 8.37 -5.57 -23.16
N ILE A 180 7.63 -4.49 -22.92
CA ILE A 180 6.65 -4.39 -21.83
C ILE A 180 5.51 -5.40 -22.03
N ASN A 181 4.98 -5.45 -23.25
CA ASN A 181 3.91 -6.39 -23.61
C ASN A 181 4.34 -7.86 -23.47
N THR A 182 5.61 -8.20 -23.74
CA THR A 182 6.14 -9.55 -23.48
C THR A 182 6.05 -9.92 -22.01
N THR A 183 6.42 -9.01 -21.10
CA THR A 183 6.25 -9.24 -19.64
C THR A 183 4.78 -9.43 -19.27
N HIS A 184 3.87 -8.65 -19.87
CA HIS A 184 2.44 -8.81 -19.63
C HIS A 184 1.92 -10.16 -20.13
N ILE A 185 2.30 -10.60 -21.33
CA ILE A 185 1.89 -11.91 -21.89
C ILE A 185 2.37 -13.05 -20.98
N LEU A 186 3.61 -12.99 -20.47
CA LEU A 186 4.12 -14.00 -19.53
C LEU A 186 3.30 -14.05 -18.24
N ARG A 187 2.95 -12.90 -17.68
CA ARG A 187 2.10 -12.82 -16.48
C ARG A 187 0.67 -13.30 -16.76
N ILE A 188 0.12 -12.98 -17.92
CA ILE A 188 -1.19 -13.48 -18.36
C ILE A 188 -1.16 -15.01 -18.44
N GLY A 189 -0.13 -15.59 -19.07
CA GLY A 189 0.03 -17.05 -19.13
C GLY A 189 0.16 -17.68 -17.74
N ALA A 190 0.87 -17.03 -16.82
CA ALA A 190 0.96 -17.49 -15.44
C ALA A 190 -0.41 -17.46 -14.71
N ILE A 191 -1.22 -16.43 -14.94
CA ILE A 191 -2.59 -16.33 -14.38
C ILE A 191 -3.49 -17.42 -14.98
N GLU A 192 -3.45 -17.62 -16.29
CA GLU A 192 -4.23 -18.65 -16.99
C GLU A 192 -3.85 -20.07 -16.54
N ALA A 193 -2.61 -20.27 -16.05
CA ALA A 193 -2.11 -21.54 -15.54
C ALA A 193 -2.42 -21.79 -14.04
N LEU A 194 -3.02 -20.83 -13.32
CA LEU A 194 -3.31 -21.01 -11.90
C LEU A 194 -4.37 -22.10 -11.66
N PRO A 195 -4.20 -22.95 -10.64
CA PRO A 195 -5.24 -23.90 -10.25
C PRO A 195 -6.47 -23.12 -9.77
N GLY A 196 -7.59 -23.30 -10.46
CA GLY A 196 -8.84 -22.57 -10.17
C GLY A 196 -9.09 -21.36 -11.08
N PHE A 197 -8.26 -21.13 -12.11
CA PHE A 197 -8.61 -20.20 -13.17
C PHE A 197 -9.93 -20.61 -13.83
N SER A 198 -10.85 -19.66 -13.94
CA SER A 198 -12.23 -19.87 -14.42
C SER A 198 -12.56 -19.02 -15.66
N GLY A 199 -11.58 -18.26 -16.15
CA GLY A 199 -11.73 -17.46 -17.36
C GLY A 199 -11.52 -18.27 -18.65
N ILE A 200 -11.66 -17.59 -19.79
CA ILE A 200 -11.38 -18.18 -21.10
C ILE A 200 -9.95 -17.78 -21.48
N CYS A 201 -9.08 -18.78 -21.68
CA CYS A 201 -7.69 -18.55 -22.07
C CYS A 201 -7.57 -17.92 -23.45
N GLY A 202 -6.45 -17.22 -23.66
CA GLY A 202 -6.10 -16.61 -24.93
C GLY A 202 -6.87 -15.32 -25.23
N PRO A 203 -6.53 -14.67 -26.35
CA PRO A 203 -7.12 -13.39 -26.71
C PRO A 203 -8.57 -13.56 -27.19
N GLY A 204 -9.44 -12.64 -26.78
CA GLY A 204 -10.78 -12.47 -27.35
C GLY A 204 -10.78 -11.67 -28.66
N ILE A 205 -11.98 -11.29 -29.10
CA ILE A 205 -12.21 -10.48 -30.30
C ILE A 205 -12.78 -9.13 -29.87
N ARG A 206 -12.22 -8.03 -30.37
CA ARG A 206 -12.70 -6.68 -30.07
C ARG A 206 -14.02 -6.42 -30.81
N CYS A 207 -15.04 -5.94 -30.09
CA CYS A 207 -16.30 -5.54 -30.71
C CYS A 207 -16.04 -4.39 -31.72
N GLY A 208 -16.46 -4.59 -32.97
CA GLY A 208 -16.24 -3.64 -34.06
C GLY A 208 -14.99 -3.89 -34.91
N ALA A 209 -14.22 -4.96 -34.65
CA ALA A 209 -13.21 -5.43 -35.60
C ALA A 209 -13.89 -5.96 -36.88
N SER A 210 -13.40 -5.56 -38.05
CA SER A 210 -14.00 -5.96 -39.33
C SER A 210 -13.65 -7.42 -39.64
N VAL A 211 -14.61 -8.16 -40.23
CA VAL A 211 -14.47 -9.58 -40.57
C VAL A 211 -13.30 -9.85 -41.54
N ASN A 212 -12.82 -8.84 -42.27
CA ASN A 212 -11.71 -8.96 -43.21
C ASN A 212 -10.31 -9.07 -42.56
N GLU A 213 -10.17 -8.79 -41.27
CA GLU A 213 -8.90 -9.00 -40.55
C GLU A 213 -8.71 -10.45 -40.08
N ILE A 214 -9.75 -11.29 -40.17
CA ILE A 214 -9.84 -12.62 -39.54
C ILE A 214 -9.09 -13.70 -40.34
N GLU A 215 -9.00 -13.61 -41.67
CA GLU A 215 -8.38 -14.66 -42.51
C GLU A 215 -6.84 -14.61 -42.54
N THR A 216 -6.21 -13.51 -42.10
CA THR A 216 -4.74 -13.41 -41.97
C THR A 216 -4.23 -13.83 -40.57
N MET A 217 -5.11 -14.28 -39.66
CA MET A 217 -4.87 -14.41 -38.21
C MET A 217 -4.23 -15.74 -37.74
N VAL A 218 -3.18 -16.24 -38.38
CA VAL A 218 -2.30 -17.21 -37.70
C VAL A 218 -0.87 -16.70 -37.71
N PRO A 219 -0.44 -15.96 -36.67
CA PRO A 219 0.97 -15.84 -36.40
C PRO A 219 1.43 -17.13 -35.72
N THR A 220 2.34 -17.86 -36.39
CA THR A 220 3.13 -18.89 -35.74
C THR A 220 3.99 -18.23 -34.66
N PHE A 221 3.49 -18.16 -33.43
CA PHE A 221 4.32 -17.83 -32.28
C PHE A 221 5.21 -19.04 -31.99
N VAL A 222 6.29 -19.18 -32.75
CA VAL A 222 7.36 -20.11 -32.42
C VAL A 222 8.00 -19.57 -31.15
N GLY A 223 7.86 -20.32 -30.07
CA GLY A 223 8.55 -20.05 -28.82
C GLY A 223 10.04 -19.86 -29.08
N GLY A 224 10.49 -18.62 -28.93
CA GLY A 224 11.91 -18.33 -28.90
C GLY A 224 12.51 -19.03 -27.69
N SER A 225 13.39 -20.00 -27.98
CA SER A 225 14.31 -20.62 -27.03
C SER A 225 14.97 -19.55 -26.15
N PRO A 226 15.24 -19.82 -24.86
CA PRO A 226 15.90 -18.86 -23.99
C PRO A 226 17.28 -18.53 -24.54
N ASP A 227 17.51 -17.27 -24.90
CA ASP A 227 18.84 -16.78 -25.23
C ASP A 227 19.58 -16.55 -23.91
N GLU A 228 20.44 -17.51 -23.59
CA GLU A 228 21.26 -17.60 -22.39
C GLU A 228 22.44 -16.63 -22.51
N ARG A 229 22.20 -15.32 -22.40
CA ARG A 229 23.25 -14.28 -22.23
C ARG A 229 22.68 -12.89 -21.96
N ALA A 230 22.41 -12.58 -20.69
CA ALA A 230 22.53 -11.22 -20.13
C ALA A 230 22.36 -11.24 -18.60
N TYR A 231 23.24 -11.95 -17.89
CA TYR A 231 23.56 -11.57 -16.52
C TYR A 231 24.68 -10.54 -16.60
N ILE A 232 24.31 -9.25 -16.52
CA ILE A 232 25.26 -8.21 -16.14
C ILE A 232 24.98 -7.93 -14.68
N SER A 233 25.93 -8.34 -13.84
CA SER A 233 26.01 -8.00 -12.42
C SER A 233 26.20 -6.50 -12.26
N ASP A 234 25.31 -5.85 -11.49
CA ASP A 234 25.45 -4.47 -11.03
C ASP A 234 26.53 -4.33 -9.93
N ALA A 235 27.74 -4.78 -10.23
CA ALA A 235 28.92 -4.55 -9.44
C ALA A 235 29.96 -3.91 -10.34
N GLU A 236 29.95 -2.58 -10.40
CA GLU A 236 31.12 -1.69 -10.56
C GLU A 236 30.68 -0.29 -11.01
N ARG A 237 30.47 0.61 -10.05
CA ARG A 237 30.83 2.02 -10.28
C ARG A 237 31.20 2.71 -8.97
N ALA A 238 32.40 2.40 -8.50
CA ALA A 238 33.15 3.28 -7.61
C ALA A 238 34.04 4.21 -8.44
N GLY A 239 34.07 5.49 -8.06
CA GLY A 239 35.22 6.36 -8.29
C GLY A 239 35.14 7.33 -9.47
N THR A 240 34.75 8.57 -9.19
CA THR A 240 35.54 9.75 -9.59
C THR A 240 35.08 10.93 -8.75
N GLY A 241 35.97 11.39 -7.86
CA GLY A 241 35.79 12.55 -7.01
C GLY A 241 36.28 13.84 -7.66
N MET A 242 35.90 14.95 -7.02
CA MET A 242 36.40 16.34 -6.98
C MET A 242 35.14 17.22 -6.81
N ALA A 243 35.07 18.30 -6.04
CA ALA A 243 35.77 18.85 -4.89
C ALA A 243 34.87 20.00 -4.39
N ASP A 244 34.99 20.31 -3.10
CA ASP A 244 34.80 21.63 -2.47
C ASP A 244 33.38 22.20 -2.22
N GLY A 245 33.18 22.56 -0.95
CA GLY A 245 32.03 23.29 -0.43
C GLY A 245 31.94 23.18 1.09
N GLU A 246 32.92 23.75 1.79
CA GLU A 246 32.88 24.01 3.24
C GLU A 246 31.59 24.73 3.63
N VAL A 247 30.90 24.21 4.66
CA VAL A 247 30.14 25.04 5.59
C VAL A 247 30.32 24.41 6.98
N ASP A 248 31.16 25.07 7.76
CA ASP A 248 31.22 24.94 9.22
C ASP A 248 29.85 25.24 9.82
N ASP A 249 29.41 24.41 10.76
CA ASP A 249 28.66 24.86 11.92
C ASP A 249 28.87 23.82 13.02
N GLU A 250 29.89 24.11 13.84
CA GLU A 250 30.01 23.56 15.18
C GLU A 250 28.76 23.95 15.99
N VAL A 251 27.95 22.96 16.35
CA VAL A 251 27.11 23.08 17.54
C VAL A 251 27.35 21.85 18.39
N ASP A 252 28.34 22.03 19.26
CA ASP A 252 28.64 21.23 20.42
C ASP A 252 27.37 21.10 21.28
N GLY A 253 26.98 19.87 21.58
CA GLY A 253 25.70 19.57 22.19
C GLY A 253 25.64 18.14 22.70
N ASP A 254 26.52 17.84 23.64
CA ASP A 254 26.40 16.83 24.70
C ASP A 254 25.42 15.68 24.38
N LEU A 255 25.96 14.61 23.78
CA LEU A 255 25.28 13.33 23.66
C LEU A 255 25.22 12.67 25.04
N GLY A 256 24.34 13.21 25.89
CA GLY A 256 23.86 12.53 27.07
C GLY A 256 23.24 11.20 26.67
N HIS A 257 23.98 10.11 26.93
CA HIS A 257 23.48 8.75 26.96
C HIS A 257 22.32 8.69 27.97
N VAL A 258 21.11 8.83 27.44
CA VAL A 258 19.86 8.69 28.21
C VAL A 258 18.97 7.71 27.45
N GLY A 259 19.14 6.44 27.82
CA GLY A 259 18.08 5.44 27.94
C GLY A 259 17.95 4.46 26.78
N ASP A 260 18.65 3.32 26.91
CA ASP A 260 18.47 2.09 26.13
C ASP A 260 16.99 1.62 26.09
N ASP A 261 16.15 2.04 27.04
CA ASP A 261 14.71 1.75 27.11
C ASP A 261 13.87 2.30 25.94
N LEU A 262 14.38 3.33 25.23
CA LEU A 262 13.68 3.93 24.08
C LEU A 262 13.91 3.16 22.78
N ASP A 263 15.05 2.49 22.65
CA ASP A 263 15.44 1.77 21.44
C ASP A 263 14.69 0.43 21.35
N GLU A 264 14.46 -0.26 22.48
CA GLU A 264 13.65 -1.49 22.54
C GLU A 264 12.17 -1.27 22.15
N GLN A 265 11.59 -0.11 22.49
CA GLN A 265 10.18 0.20 22.18
C GLN A 265 9.94 0.65 20.74
N ILE A 266 11.00 1.09 20.04
CA ILE A 266 10.90 1.40 18.61
C ILE A 266 11.00 0.10 17.78
N ILE A 267 11.77 -0.88 18.26
CA ILE A 267 11.83 -2.23 17.66
C ILE A 267 10.45 -2.90 17.70
N GLY A 268 9.76 -2.88 18.85
CA GLY A 268 8.48 -3.57 19.02
C GLY A 268 7.35 -3.15 18.08
N LEU A 269 7.39 -1.94 17.47
CA LEU A 269 6.38 -1.49 16.51
C LEU A 269 6.81 -1.67 15.04
N THR A 270 8.11 -1.80 14.80
CA THR A 270 8.63 -2.14 13.47
C THR A 270 8.22 -3.57 13.11
N ASP A 271 8.18 -4.45 14.11
CA ASP A 271 7.73 -5.85 13.97
C ASP A 271 6.21 -5.98 13.77
N VAL A 272 5.39 -5.12 14.39
CA VAL A 272 3.92 -5.11 14.18
C VAL A 272 3.56 -4.69 12.76
N ILE A 273 4.22 -3.66 12.23
CA ILE A 273 4.01 -3.21 10.85
C ILE A 273 4.58 -4.21 9.82
N ALA A 274 5.69 -4.89 10.15
CA ALA A 274 6.23 -5.95 9.30
C ALA A 274 5.31 -7.18 9.24
N ASN A 275 4.68 -7.56 10.36
CA ASN A 275 3.73 -8.68 10.41
C ASN A 275 2.37 -8.37 9.75
N ASP A 276 1.85 -7.15 9.85
CA ASP A 276 0.58 -6.76 9.20
C ASP A 276 0.71 -6.60 7.66
N LEU A 277 1.93 -6.50 7.15
CA LEU A 277 2.24 -6.48 5.71
C LEU A 277 2.61 -7.85 5.14
N GLN A 278 2.73 -8.89 5.98
CA GLN A 278 2.79 -10.26 5.51
C GLN A 278 1.37 -10.84 5.44
N PRO A 279 0.95 -11.46 4.32
CA PRO A 279 -0.27 -12.25 4.33
C PRO A 279 -0.05 -13.40 5.31
N SER A 280 -0.72 -13.36 6.46
CA SER A 280 -0.86 -14.51 7.36
C SER A 280 -1.49 -15.65 6.55
N VAL A 281 -0.63 -16.51 6.04
CA VAL A 281 -0.97 -17.80 5.46
C VAL A 281 -1.01 -18.77 6.64
N ASN A 282 -2.21 -19.28 6.89
CA ASN A 282 -2.56 -20.35 7.83
C ASN A 282 -2.69 -19.93 9.30
N ASP A 283 -3.93 -19.79 9.75
CA ASP A 283 -4.41 -20.27 11.06
C ASP A 283 -5.94 -20.18 11.13
N VAL A 284 -6.62 -20.95 10.25
CA VAL A 284 -8.00 -21.34 10.52
C VAL A 284 -7.94 -22.76 11.09
N PRO A 285 -8.31 -22.99 12.36
CA PRO A 285 -8.32 -24.33 12.94
C PRO A 285 -9.21 -25.27 12.13
N GLU A 286 -8.71 -26.46 11.79
CA GLU A 286 -9.48 -27.51 11.08
C GLU A 286 -10.81 -27.84 11.78
N SER A 287 -10.88 -27.64 13.10
CA SER A 287 -12.10 -27.82 13.90
C SER A 287 -13.24 -26.87 13.57
N MET A 288 -12.99 -25.77 12.84
CA MET A 288 -14.01 -24.83 12.38
C MET A 288 -14.49 -25.08 10.94
N MET A 289 -13.92 -26.03 10.19
CA MET A 289 -14.31 -26.30 8.79
C MET A 289 -15.37 -27.41 8.61
N PHE A 290 -15.67 -28.22 9.63
CA PHE A 290 -16.52 -29.42 9.47
C PHE A 290 -17.83 -29.44 10.28
N SER A 291 -18.29 -28.32 10.83
CA SER A 291 -19.53 -28.28 11.62
C SER A 291 -20.73 -27.61 10.93
N TRP A 292 -20.86 -27.71 9.61
CA TRP A 292 -22.10 -27.34 8.93
C TRP A 292 -22.37 -28.28 7.75
N SER A 293 -22.88 -29.48 8.05
CA SER A 293 -23.65 -30.26 7.07
C SER A 293 -25.14 -30.20 7.43
N MET A 294 -25.93 -29.65 6.53
CA MET A 294 -27.26 -30.18 6.23
C MET A 294 -27.22 -30.65 4.78
#